data_AF-A0A257CTZ2-F1
#
_entry.id   AF-A0A257CTZ2-F1
#
_cell.length_a   1.000
_cell.length_b   1.000
_cell.length_c   1.000
_cell.angle_alpha   90.00
_cell.angle_beta   90.00
_cell.angle_gamma   90.00
#
_symmetry.space_group_name_H-M   'P 1'
#
loop_
_entity.id
_entity.type
_entity.pdbx_description
1 polymer ?
#
loop_
_entity_poly.entity_id
_entity_poly.type
_entity_poly.pdbx_seq_one_letter_code
_entity_poly.pdbx_strand_id
1 'polypeptide(L)' 'MYASWRTQGHLLPGSIRSGGRALIFNGTVTSAFMEETIELALKTDGRSLVSTQGLQFYFEIDSP' A
#
# COMPACT_ATOMS: atom_id res chain seq x y z
N MET A 1 1.94 -13.12 3.51
CA MET A 1 2.78 -12.00 3.05
C MET A 1 2.47 -10.74 3.85
N TYR A 2 3.50 -9.93 4.12
CA TYR A 2 3.43 -8.65 4.81
C TYR A 2 4.11 -7.58 3.94
N ALA A 3 3.53 -6.39 3.88
CA ALA A 3 4.11 -5.22 3.24
C ALA A 3 4.12 -4.05 4.22
N SER A 4 5.16 -3.23 4.16
CA SER A 4 5.25 -1.96 4.87
C SER A 4 5.83 -0.91 3.97
N TRP A 5 5.36 0.32 4.09
CA TRP A 5 5.82 1.42 3.26
C TRP A 5 6.18 2.65 4.09
N ARG A 6 7.13 3.41 3.57
CA ARG A 6 7.46 4.76 4.04
C ARG A 6 7.14 5.76 2.94
N THR A 7 6.73 6.94 3.36
CA THR A 7 6.28 8.03 2.51
C THR A 7 7.26 9.20 2.64
N GLN A 8 7.29 10.08 1.64
CA GLN A 8 8.07 11.32 1.65
C GLN A 8 7.20 12.56 1.42
N GLY A 9 5.88 12.37 1.28
CA GLY A 9 4.92 13.40 0.92
C GLY A 9 3.62 13.33 1.73
N HIS A 10 2.50 13.22 1.01
CA HIS A 10 1.15 13.42 1.55
C HIS A 10 0.50 12.13 2.04
N LEU A 11 0.99 10.97 1.60
CA LEU A 11 0.49 9.68 2.03
C LEU A 11 0.97 9.34 3.45
N LEU A 12 0.13 8.60 4.15
CA LEU A 12 0.42 8.06 5.46
C LEU A 12 1.33 6.83 5.34
N PRO A 13 2.42 6.72 6.13
CA PRO A 13 3.19 5.50 6.21
C PRO A 13 2.35 4.40 6.89
N GLY A 14 2.64 3.14 6.57
CA GLY A 14 1.84 2.06 7.12
C GLY A 14 2.36 0.68 6.81
N SER A 15 1.56 -0.30 7.20
CA SER A 15 1.80 -1.69 6.89
C SER A 15 0.51 -2.48 6.75
N ILE A 16 0.61 -3.60 6.05
CA ILE A 16 -0.54 -4.43 5.72
C ILE A 16 -0.12 -5.90 5.63
N ARG A 17 -1.05 -6.78 5.96
CA ARG A 17 -0.97 -8.21 5.63
C ARG A 17 -1.83 -8.47 4.39
N SER A 18 -1.49 -9.49 3.62
CA SER A 18 -2.30 -9.91 2.46
C SER A 18 -3.78 -10.06 2.85
N GLY A 19 -4.66 -9.48 2.04
CA GLY A 19 -6.12 -9.42 2.29
C GLY A 19 -6.57 -8.30 3.24
N GLY A 20 -5.64 -7.54 3.82
CA GLY A 20 -5.96 -6.39 4.67
C GLY A 20 -6.30 -5.13 3.87
N ARG A 21 -6.79 -4.12 4.59
CA ARG A 21 -6.92 -2.72 4.16
C ARG A 21 -6.16 -1.82 5.13
N ALA A 22 -5.61 -0.72 4.64
CA ALA A 22 -4.94 0.28 5.45
C ALA A 22 -5.28 1.68 4.93
N LEU A 23 -5.51 2.63 5.84
CA LEU A 23 -5.71 4.02 5.48
C LEU A 23 -4.39 4.63 5.02
N ILE A 24 -4.33 5.05 3.75
CA ILE A 24 -3.12 5.63 3.15
C ILE A 24 -3.18 7.15 3.03
N PHE A 25 -4.35 7.75 3.16
CA PHE A 25 -4.54 9.18 3.07
C PHE A 25 -5.76 9.59 3.90
N ASN A 26 -5.64 10.70 4.62
CA ASN A 26 -6.75 11.31 5.33
C ASN A 26 -6.69 12.82 5.14
N GLY A 27 -7.64 13.37 4.42
CA GLY A 27 -7.70 14.79 4.12
C GLY A 27 -8.48 15.09 2.85
N THR A 28 -8.43 16.36 2.44
CA THR A 28 -9.05 16.81 1.20
C THR A 28 -8.07 16.67 0.05
N VAL A 29 -8.46 15.94 -0.99
CA VAL A 29 -7.72 15.94 -2.26
C VAL A 29 -8.04 17.24 -2.99
N THR A 30 -7.04 18.11 -3.17
CA THR A 30 -7.22 19.46 -3.75
C THR A 30 -6.91 19.54 -5.24
N SER A 31 -6.38 18.47 -5.83
CA SER A 31 -6.00 18.36 -7.24
C SER A 31 -6.60 17.10 -7.87
N ALA A 32 -6.77 17.09 -9.19
CA ALA A 32 -7.27 15.91 -9.90
C ALA A 32 -6.34 14.69 -9.80
N PHE A 33 -5.07 14.91 -9.43
CA PHE A 33 -4.04 13.89 -9.31
C PHE A 33 -3.27 14.05 -8.00
N MET A 34 -2.91 12.93 -7.39
CA MET A 34 -1.97 12.84 -6.29
C MET A 34 -0.86 11.88 -6.69
N GLU A 35 0.38 12.37 -6.68
CA GLU A 35 1.55 11.59 -7.04
C GLU A 35 2.51 11.52 -5.86
N GLU A 36 2.98 10.32 -5.55
CA GLU A 36 3.99 10.12 -4.53
C GLU A 36 4.85 8.89 -4.85
N THR A 37 6.14 8.96 -4.52
CA THR A 37 7.03 7.80 -4.49
C THR A 37 7.08 7.24 -3.08
N ILE A 38 6.82 5.94 -2.94
CA ILE A 38 6.93 5.24 -1.65
C ILE A 38 8.09 4.25 -1.65
N GLU A 39 8.72 4.09 -0.49
CA GLU A 39 9.66 3.00 -0.24
C GLU A 39 8.87 1.79 0.26
N LEU A 40 8.81 0.71 -0.53
CA LEU A 40 8.03 -0.50 -0.22
C LEU A 40 8.94 -1.66 0.19
N ALA A 41 8.72 -2.19 1.39
CA ALA A 41 9.35 -3.42 1.88
C ALA A 41 8.34 -4.57 1.90
N LEU A 42 8.72 -5.71 1.31
CA LEU A 42 7.90 -6.91 1.23
C LEU A 42 8.56 -8.05 2.01
N LYS A 43 7.78 -8.74 2.85
CA LYS A 43 8.23 -9.90 3.62
C LYS A 43 7.27 -11.06 3.42
N THR A 44 7.83 -12.22 3.10
CA THR A 44 7.07 -13.46 2.91
C THR A 44 7.81 -14.65 3.52
N ASP A 45 7.09 -15.70 3.90
CA ASP A 45 7.71 -16.97 4.27
C ASP A 45 8.09 -17.71 2.99
N GLY A 46 9.39 -17.94 2.79
CA GLY A 46 9.90 -18.60 1.59
C GLY A 46 9.37 -20.03 1.40
N ARG A 47 8.95 -20.70 2.48
CA ARG A 47 8.32 -22.03 2.41
C ARG A 47 6.92 -21.98 1.81
N SER A 48 6.28 -20.81 1.83
CA SER A 48 4.96 -20.58 1.24
C SER A 48 5.04 -20.13 -0.22
N LEU A 49 6.25 -19.88 -0.76
CA LEU A 49 6.46 -19.44 -2.13
C LEU A 49 6.64 -20.65 -3.05
N VAL A 50 5.52 -21.27 -3.43
CA VAL A 50 5.51 -22.48 -4.27
C VAL A 50 5.72 -22.17 -5.76
N SER A 51 5.52 -20.92 -6.17
CA SER A 51 5.71 -20.42 -7.53
C SER A 51 5.88 -18.89 -7.52
N THR A 52 6.24 -18.31 -8.67
CA THR A 52 6.10 -16.88 -8.91
C THR A 52 4.65 -16.46 -8.67
N GLN A 53 4.45 -15.36 -7.93
CA GLN A 53 3.14 -14.77 -7.67
C GLN A 53 3.13 -13.30 -8.06
N GLY A 54 2.08 -12.88 -8.76
CA GLY A 54 1.81 -11.47 -8.99
C GLY A 54 1.30 -10.81 -7.71
N LEU A 55 1.84 -9.64 -7.40
CA LEU A 55 1.36 -8.83 -6.29
C LEU A 55 0.43 -7.77 -6.83
N GLN A 56 -0.79 -7.75 -6.32
CA GLN A 56 -1.80 -6.76 -6.69
C GLN A 56 -1.97 -5.79 -5.52
N PHE A 57 -1.70 -4.53 -5.82
CA PHE A 57 -2.02 -3.41 -4.96
C PHE A 57 -3.04 -2.57 -5.71
N TYR A 58 -4.07 -2.15 -5.00
CA TYR A 58 -5.08 -1.26 -5.53
C TYR A 58 -5.44 -0.26 -4.44
N PHE A 59 -5.89 0.91 -4.88
CA PHE A 59 -6.40 1.94 -4.01
C PHE A 59 -7.92 1.97 -4.16
N GLU A 60 -8.60 2.22 -3.06
CA GLU A 60 -10.03 2.45 -3.04
C GLU A 60 -10.28 3.83 -2.42
N ILE A 61 -11.35 4.47 -2.86
CA ILE A 61 -11.79 5.76 -2.36
C ILE A 61 -13.19 5.56 -1.81
N ASP A 62 -13.36 5.81 -0.52
CA ASP A 62 -14.68 5.92 0.08
C ASP A 62 -15.14 7.38 -0.09
N SER A 63 -16.18 7.61 -0.90
CA SER A 63 -16.88 8.90 -0.96
C SER A 63 -18.27 8.77 -0.36
N PRO A 64 -18.81 9.83 0.28
CA PRO A 64 -20.21 9.89 0.69
C PRO A 64 -21.18 9.64 -0.47
#